data_AF-A0A7J4ZVN7-F1
#
_entry.id   AF-A0A7J4ZVN7-F1
#
_cell.length_a   1.000
_cell.length_b   1.000
_cell.length_c   1.000
_cell.angle_alpha   90.00
_cell.angle_beta   90.00
_cell.angle_gamma   90.00
#
_symmetry.space_group_name_H-M   'P 1'
#
loop_
_entity.id
_entity.type
_entity.pdbx_description
1 polymer ?
#
loop_
_entity_poly.entity_id
_entity_poly.type
_entity_poly.pdbx_seq_one_letter_code
_entity_poly.pdbx_strand_id
1 'polypeptide(L)'
;MQKLLTPLCALAISLCVTTGAEAFECKVCHSKNPRMVAMHTALQGQNCFGCHKVGDRLMGKREPKDMESLLKRRVAAAECIRCHGKKE
;
A
#
# COMPACT_ATOMS: atom_id res chain seq x y z
N MET A 1 -43.86 7.24 -13.03
CA MET A 1 -42.50 7.71 -13.39
C MET A 1 -41.54 7.78 -12.19
N GLN A 2 -41.99 8.06 -10.95
CA GLN A 2 -41.09 8.31 -9.80
C GLN A 2 -40.44 7.07 -9.15
N LYS A 3 -40.95 5.85 -9.41
CA LYS A 3 -40.45 4.61 -8.78
C LYS A 3 -39.32 3.90 -9.55
N LEU A 4 -39.02 4.34 -10.78
CA LEU A 4 -37.91 3.81 -11.60
C LEU A 4 -36.63 4.66 -11.53
N LEU A 5 -36.69 5.87 -10.96
CA LEU A 5 -35.56 6.79 -10.93
C LEU A 5 -34.55 6.45 -9.83
N THR A 6 -35.01 5.83 -8.74
CA THR A 6 -34.21 5.41 -7.58
C THR A 6 -33.20 4.29 -7.87
N PRO A 7 -33.51 3.19 -8.60
CA PRO A 7 -32.52 2.14 -8.86
C PRO A 7 -31.43 2.58 -9.86
N LEU A 8 -31.74 3.47 -10.81
CA LEU A 8 -30.74 3.97 -11.76
C LEU A 8 -29.69 4.85 -11.09
N CYS A 9 -30.10 5.73 -10.16
CA CYS A 9 -29.15 6.54 -9.39
C CYS A 9 -28.26 5.69 -8.49
N ALA A 10 -28.81 4.65 -7.85
CA ALA A 10 -28.03 3.72 -7.02
C ALA A 10 -26.99 2.94 -7.84
N LEU A 11 -27.36 2.49 -9.05
CA LEU A 11 -26.45 1.78 -9.95
C LEU A 11 -25.31 2.69 -10.44
N ALA A 12 -25.62 3.93 -10.83
CA ALA A 12 -24.61 4.90 -11.26
C ALA A 12 -23.60 5.23 -10.14
N ILE A 13 -24.06 5.34 -8.89
CA ILE A 13 -23.18 5.57 -7.74
C ILE A 13 -22.28 4.35 -7.48
N SER A 14 -22.81 3.13 -7.57
CA SER A 14 -21.99 1.90 -7.44
C SER A 14 -20.93 1.76 -8.54
N LEU A 15 -21.19 2.24 -9.76
CA LEU A 15 -20.21 2.25 -10.86
C LEU A 15 -19.14 3.33 -10.73
N CYS A 16 -19.43 4.45 -10.06
CA CYS A 16 -18.45 5.53 -9.87
C CYS A 16 -17.46 5.27 -8.73
N VAL A 17 -17.81 4.43 -7.74
CA VAL A 17 -16.95 4.15 -6.57
C VAL A 17 -15.75 3.27 -6.92
N THR A 18 -15.79 2.53 -8.03
CA THR A 18 -14.75 1.55 -8.39
C THR A 18 -13.52 2.14 -9.10
N THR A 19 -13.50 3.44 -9.43
CA THR A 19 -12.48 4.00 -10.34
C THR A 19 -11.33 4.73 -9.65
N GLY A 20 -11.50 5.18 -8.41
CA GLY A 20 -10.48 6.00 -7.72
C GLY A 20 -9.29 5.21 -7.19
N ALA A 21 -9.52 4.03 -6.61
CA ALA A 21 -8.48 3.23 -5.96
C ALA A 21 -7.56 2.53 -6.97
N GLU A 22 -8.14 2.01 -8.06
CA GLU A 22 -7.42 1.35 -9.15
C GLU A 22 -6.46 2.29 -9.90
N ALA A 23 -6.80 3.58 -10.00
CA ALA A 23 -6.00 4.56 -10.74
C ALA A 23 -4.62 4.84 -10.13
N PHE A 24 -4.45 4.61 -8.83
CA PHE A 24 -3.17 4.76 -8.14
C PHE A 24 -2.41 3.45 -7.99
N GLU A 25 -2.99 2.32 -8.37
CA GLU A 25 -2.33 1.03 -8.21
C GLU A 25 -1.10 0.91 -9.12
N CYS A 26 0.08 0.85 -8.50
CA CYS A 26 1.32 0.59 -9.21
C CYS A 26 1.36 -0.88 -9.65
N LYS A 27 0.97 -1.17 -10.89
CA LYS A 27 1.09 -2.51 -11.52
C LYS A 27 2.54 -2.90 -11.82
N VAL A 28 3.45 -1.93 -11.80
CA VAL A 28 4.89 -2.10 -12.02
C VAL A 28 5.66 -1.33 -10.95
N CYS A 29 6.75 -1.91 -10.44
CA CYS A 29 7.63 -1.22 -9.50
C CYS A 29 8.46 -0.15 -10.25
N HIS A 30 8.28 1.12 -9.88
CA HIS A 30 9.03 2.24 -10.46
C HIS A 30 10.31 2.60 -9.69
N SER A 31 10.60 1.90 -8.59
CA SER A 31 11.80 2.15 -7.79
C SER A 31 13.05 1.60 -8.47
N LYS A 32 14.09 2.42 -8.62
CA LYS A 32 15.42 1.98 -9.08
C LYS A 32 16.28 1.42 -7.95
N ASN A 33 15.80 1.42 -6.71
CA ASN A 33 16.54 0.92 -5.56
C ASN A 33 16.40 -0.62 -5.47
N PRO A 34 17.48 -1.40 -5.67
CA PRO A 34 17.40 -2.86 -5.71
C PRO A 34 16.90 -3.48 -4.40
N ARG A 35 17.15 -2.83 -3.25
CA ARG A 35 16.63 -3.31 -1.95
C ARG A 35 15.11 -3.19 -1.84
N MET A 36 14.54 -2.11 -2.36
CA MET A 36 13.09 -1.92 -2.42
C MET A 36 12.45 -2.91 -3.38
N VAL A 37 13.07 -3.11 -4.55
CA VAL A 37 12.60 -4.11 -5.54
C VAL A 37 12.59 -5.50 -4.92
N ALA A 38 13.69 -5.95 -4.29
CA ALA A 38 13.76 -7.25 -3.65
C ALA A 38 12.69 -7.45 -2.57
N MET A 39 12.43 -6.42 -1.75
CA MET A 39 11.41 -6.47 -0.72
C MET A 39 10.00 -6.59 -1.31
N HIS A 40 9.65 -5.78 -2.31
CA HIS A 40 8.34 -5.87 -2.97
C HIS A 40 8.14 -7.19 -3.73
N THR A 41 9.20 -7.74 -4.33
CA THR A 41 9.15 -9.09 -4.92
C THR A 41 8.84 -10.15 -3.86
N ALA A 42 9.47 -10.08 -2.69
CA ALA A 42 9.19 -10.99 -1.58
C ALA A 42 7.76 -10.85 -1.02
N LEU A 43 7.17 -9.65 -1.11
CA LEU A 43 5.78 -9.38 -0.77
C LEU A 43 4.78 -9.81 -1.87
N GLN A 44 5.22 -10.52 -2.90
CA GLN A 44 4.39 -11.04 -4.01
C GLN A 44 3.55 -9.95 -4.70
N GLY A 45 4.08 -8.73 -4.80
CA GLY A 45 3.40 -7.66 -5.53
C GLY A 45 2.27 -6.97 -4.75
N GLN A 46 2.28 -7.00 -3.40
CA GLN A 46 1.56 -5.97 -2.64
C GLN A 46 1.91 -4.59 -3.26
N ASN A 47 0.88 -3.84 -3.65
CA ASN A 47 1.09 -2.53 -4.27
C ASN A 47 1.75 -1.58 -3.26
N CYS A 48 2.25 -0.43 -3.74
CA CYS A 48 2.95 0.57 -2.92
C CYS A 48 2.16 1.00 -1.67
N PHE A 49 0.84 0.78 -1.66
CA PHE A 49 -0.06 1.15 -0.58
C PHE A 49 -0.45 0.00 0.35
N GLY A 50 0.03 -1.22 0.11
CA GLY A 50 -0.20 -2.37 0.98
C GLY A 50 0.46 -2.28 2.35
N CYS A 51 1.43 -1.36 2.50
CA CYS A 51 2.13 -1.10 3.76
C CYS A 51 2.02 0.36 4.23
N HIS A 52 1.96 1.35 3.33
CA HIS A 52 1.95 2.77 3.68
C HIS A 52 0.90 3.55 2.88
N LYS A 53 0.28 4.59 3.43
CA LYS A 53 -0.67 5.44 2.71
C LYS A 53 0.05 6.52 1.89
N VAL A 54 -0.65 7.07 0.89
CA VAL A 54 -0.20 8.28 0.20
C VAL A 54 0.01 9.40 1.22
N GLY A 55 1.18 10.04 1.19
CA GLY A 55 1.54 11.10 2.13
C GLY A 55 2.19 10.63 3.43
N ASP A 56 2.19 9.32 3.71
CA ASP A 56 3.12 8.77 4.69
C ASP A 56 4.54 9.07 4.23
N ARG A 57 5.46 9.22 5.19
CA ARG A 57 6.88 9.44 4.91
C ARG A 57 7.49 8.15 4.35
N LEU A 58 7.11 7.82 3.11
CA LEU A 58 7.61 6.69 2.34
C LEU A 58 9.14 6.74 2.37
N MET A 59 9.73 5.61 2.74
CA MET A 59 11.17 5.27 2.72
C MET A 59 12.03 6.36 2.06
N GLY A 60 12.64 7.25 2.86
CA GLY A 60 13.18 8.51 2.36
C GLY A 60 14.05 9.26 3.37
N LYS A 61 14.11 10.60 3.27
CA LYS A 61 15.08 11.50 3.96
C LYS A 61 15.16 11.39 5.50
N ARG A 62 14.26 10.66 6.15
CA ARG A 62 14.24 10.43 7.62
C ARG A 62 14.37 8.95 8.00
N GLU A 63 14.62 8.08 7.05
CA GLU A 63 14.89 6.67 7.32
C GLU A 63 16.28 6.53 7.98
N PRO A 64 16.40 5.81 9.11
CA PRO A 64 17.69 5.49 9.69
C PRO A 64 18.58 4.76 8.68
N LYS A 65 19.84 5.16 8.59
CA LYS A 65 20.80 4.54 7.67
C LYS A 65 21.68 3.49 8.35
N ASP A 66 21.76 3.53 9.68
CA ASP A 66 22.50 2.57 10.47
C ASP A 66 21.72 1.26 10.62
N MET A 67 22.46 0.15 10.66
CA MET A 67 21.86 -1.18 10.64
C MET A 67 21.06 -1.46 11.92
N GLU A 68 21.51 -0.97 13.07
CA GLU A 68 20.86 -1.22 14.36
C GLU A 68 19.46 -0.60 14.39
N SER A 69 19.32 0.67 14.02
CA SER A 69 18.04 1.36 13.97
C SER A 69 17.09 0.73 12.94
N LEU A 70 17.63 0.26 11.81
CA LEU A 70 16.85 -0.48 10.81
C LEU A 70 16.31 -1.81 11.35
N LEU A 71 17.11 -2.57 12.10
CA LEU A 71 16.67 -3.82 12.74
C LEU A 71 15.63 -3.56 13.83
N LYS A 72 15.85 -2.55 14.69
CA LYS A 72 14.88 -2.13 15.71
C LYS A 72 13.54 -1.75 15.08
N ARG A 73 13.55 -0.98 13.99
CA ARG A 73 12.32 -0.63 13.25
C ARG A 73 11.63 -1.86 12.68
N ARG A 74 12.36 -2.82 12.10
CA ARG A 74 11.80 -4.03 11.48
C ARG A 74 10.93 -4.86 12.44
N VAL A 75 11.27 -4.88 13.73
CA VAL A 75 10.54 -5.66 14.74
C VAL A 75 9.48 -4.86 15.49
N ALA A 76 9.52 -3.52 15.42
CA ALA A 76 8.63 -2.65 16.19
C ALA A 76 7.58 -1.92 15.33
N ALA A 77 7.86 -1.70 14.04
CA ALA A 77 6.94 -0.98 13.16
C ALA A 77 5.77 -1.87 12.73
N ALA A 78 4.55 -1.36 12.87
CA ALA A 78 3.32 -2.10 12.57
C ALA A 78 3.29 -2.65 11.13
N GLU A 79 3.86 -1.90 10.18
CA GLU A 79 3.93 -2.29 8.77
C GLU A 79 4.87 -3.48 8.53
N CYS A 80 5.88 -3.64 9.39
CA CYS A 80 6.88 -4.70 9.28
C CYS A 80 6.51 -5.96 10.07
N ILE A 81 5.82 -5.82 11.21
CA ILE A 81 5.50 -6.91 12.13
C ILE A 81 4.65 -8.00 11.47
N ARG A 82 3.79 -7.66 10.49
CA ARG A 82 3.00 -8.66 9.75
C ARG A 82 3.87 -9.74 9.09
N CYS A 83 5.08 -9.38 8.65
CA CYS A 83 6.00 -10.31 7.98
C CYS A 83 7.21 -10.70 8.84
N HIS A 84 7.61 -9.84 9.78
CA HIS A 84 8.83 -9.99 10.58
C HIS A 84 8.59 -10.22 12.07
N GLY A 85 7.34 -10.15 12.53
CA GLY A 85 6.97 -10.54 13.88
C GLY A 85 7.21 -12.03 14.10
N LYS A 86 7.39 -12.43 15.37
CA LYS A 86 7.36 -13.84 15.74
C LYS A 86 5.97 -14.37 15.40
N LYS A 87 5.92 -15.42 14.57
CA LYS A 87 4.71 -16.23 14.43
C LYS A 87 4.61 -17.09 15.69
N GLU A 88 3.46 -17.02 16.36
CA GLU A 88 3.11 -17.96 17.43
C GLU A 88 2.90 -19.37 16.85
#